data_AF-A0A370H9E4-F1
#
_entry.id   AF-A0A370H9E4-F1
#
_cell.length_a   1.000
_cell.length_b   1.000
_cell.length_c   1.000
_cell.angle_alpha   90.00
_cell.angle_beta   90.00
_cell.angle_gamma   90.00
#
_symmetry.space_group_name_H-M   'P 1'
#
loop_
_entity.id
_entity.type
_entity.pdbx_description
1 polymer ?
#
loop_
_entity_poly.entity_id
_entity_poly.type
_entity_poly.pdbx_seq_one_letter_code
_entity_poly.pdbx_strand_id
1 'polypeptide(L)'
;MTLFALVTSFGVAACSAEGQGAKSDCNVSGCTITFDRGVNAKASFLGVDAELVAVNGNTVTLKVAGQQVDVPVGETQPADGINLTVQEVTQDKVVVKAATGVGAPNPS
;
A
#
# COMPACT_ATOMS: atom_id res chain seq x y z
N MET A 1 4.52 -27.60 33.97
CA MET A 1 4.14 -28.67 33.02
C MET A 1 2.66 -28.46 32.74
N THR A 2 2.21 -27.87 31.64
CA THR A 2 2.09 -28.35 30.23
C THR A 2 1.08 -27.37 29.59
N LEU A 3 1.01 -27.01 28.31
CA LEU A 3 1.61 -27.49 27.07
C LEU A 3 1.48 -26.32 26.07
N PHE A 4 2.53 -26.05 25.31
CA PHE A 4 2.49 -25.24 24.08
C PHE A 4 1.53 -25.91 23.09
N ALA A 5 0.51 -25.19 22.58
CA ALA A 5 -0.32 -25.65 21.48
C ALA A 5 -0.09 -24.76 20.25
N LEU A 6 0.76 -25.29 19.37
CA LEU A 6 0.93 -25.10 17.93
C LEU A 6 0.10 -24.00 17.23
N VAL A 7 0.83 -22.96 16.81
CA VAL A 7 0.67 -22.21 15.56
C VAL A 7 0.87 -23.22 14.41
N THR A 8 0.08 -23.31 13.34
CA THR A 8 0.15 -22.43 12.16
C THR A 8 -1.03 -22.72 11.22
N SER A 9 -2.02 -21.84 11.21
CA SER A 9 -2.91 -21.69 10.06
C SER A 9 -2.11 -21.03 8.94
N PHE A 10 -1.55 -21.84 8.02
CA PHE A 10 -1.07 -21.42 6.70
C PHE A 10 -2.29 -21.05 5.83
N GLY A 11 -3.03 -20.02 6.25
CA GLY A 11 -3.87 -19.28 5.35
C GLY A 11 -2.92 -18.45 4.50
N VAL A 12 -3.02 -18.54 3.17
CA VAL A 12 -2.70 -17.41 2.31
C VAL A 12 -3.64 -16.27 2.71
N ALA A 13 -3.31 -15.62 3.82
CA ALA A 13 -3.95 -14.39 4.22
C ALA A 13 -3.59 -13.42 3.10
N ALA A 14 -4.56 -13.10 2.25
CA ALA A 14 -4.62 -11.75 1.76
C ALA A 14 -4.56 -10.88 3.02
N CYS A 15 -3.39 -10.29 3.29
CA CYS A 15 -3.19 -9.40 4.42
C CYS A 15 -3.91 -8.10 4.08
N SER A 16 -5.23 -8.16 4.04
CA SER A 16 -6.08 -6.99 3.86
C SER A 16 -6.08 -6.27 5.21
N ALA A 17 -5.24 -5.23 5.31
CA ALA A 17 -5.19 -4.37 6.46
C ALA A 17 -6.10 -3.17 6.21
N GLU A 18 -7.10 -3.00 7.07
CA GLU A 18 -7.91 -1.79 7.13
C GLU A 18 -7.21 -0.78 8.07
N GLY A 19 -6.80 0.34 7.48
CA GLY A 19 -6.24 1.48 8.19
C GLY A 19 -7.30 2.59 8.34
N GLN A 20 -6.99 3.60 9.15
CA GLN A 20 -7.90 4.73 9.36
C GLN A 20 -8.05 5.50 8.05
N GLY A 21 -9.21 5.41 7.39
CA GLY A 21 -9.48 6.05 6.11
C GLY A 21 -8.73 5.43 4.92
N ALA A 22 -8.23 4.20 5.04
CA ALA A 22 -7.57 3.53 3.93
C ALA A 22 -7.80 2.01 3.96
N LYS A 23 -7.99 1.41 2.78
CA LYS A 23 -8.14 -0.03 2.62
C LYS A 23 -7.01 -0.58 1.77
N SER A 24 -6.29 -1.57 2.30
CA SER A 24 -5.25 -2.29 1.56
C SER A 24 -5.76 -3.67 1.17
N ASP A 25 -5.61 -4.02 -0.10
CA ASP A 25 -5.82 -5.37 -0.61
C ASP A 25 -4.47 -5.92 -1.13
N CYS A 26 -3.90 -6.88 -0.42
CA CYS A 26 -2.54 -7.36 -0.65
C CYS A 26 -2.51 -8.80 -1.17
N ASN A 27 -1.67 -9.03 -2.19
CA ASN A 27 -1.31 -10.34 -2.70
C ASN A 27 0.22 -10.51 -2.71
N VAL A 28 0.70 -11.67 -3.20
CA VAL A 28 2.13 -12.01 -3.24
C VAL A 28 2.99 -11.06 -4.10
N SER A 29 2.39 -10.35 -5.05
CA SER A 29 3.06 -9.43 -5.96
C SER A 29 2.94 -7.96 -5.57
N GLY A 30 2.16 -7.63 -4.54
CA GLY A 30 1.97 -6.26 -4.09
C GLY A 30 0.59 -6.00 -3.48
N CYS A 31 0.32 -4.73 -3.19
CA CYS A 31 -0.91 -4.26 -2.57
C CYS A 31 -1.59 -3.17 -3.41
N THR A 32 -2.92 -3.18 -3.45
CA THR A 32 -3.72 -2.05 -3.89
C THR A 32 -4.28 -1.35 -2.66
N ILE A 33 -3.88 -0.09 -2.47
CA ILE A 33 -4.33 0.74 -1.35
C ILE A 33 -5.31 1.79 -1.89
N THR A 34 -6.48 1.87 -1.27
CA THR A 34 -7.46 2.93 -1.52
C THR A 34 -7.49 3.84 -0.31
N PHE A 35 -7.12 5.10 -0.51
CA PHE A 35 -7.17 6.14 0.52
C PHE A 35 -8.43 6.99 0.33
N ASP A 36 -9.20 7.18 1.39
CA ASP A 36 -10.31 8.14 1.41
C ASP A 36 -9.76 9.56 1.52
N ARG A 37 -10.28 10.48 0.72
CA ARG A 37 -9.89 11.89 0.76
C ARG A 37 -10.65 12.62 1.87
N GLY A 38 -10.03 13.68 2.41
CA GLY A 38 -10.65 14.51 3.46
C GLY A 38 -10.50 13.96 4.88
N VAL A 39 -9.83 12.84 5.05
CA VAL A 39 -9.42 12.27 6.34
C VAL A 39 -7.90 12.07 6.38
N ASN A 40 -7.34 11.95 7.58
CA ASN A 40 -5.93 11.61 7.73
C ASN A 40 -5.74 10.11 7.44
N ALA A 41 -5.65 9.77 6.15
CA ALA A 41 -5.71 8.42 5.63
C ALA A 41 -4.35 7.73 5.73
N LYS A 42 -4.28 6.64 6.49
CA LYS A 42 -3.06 5.85 6.69
C LYS A 42 -3.35 4.36 6.56
N ALA A 43 -2.45 3.64 5.92
CA ALA A 43 -2.50 2.19 5.78
C ALA A 43 -1.12 1.59 6.06
N SER A 44 -1.11 0.47 6.77
CA SER A 44 0.10 -0.34 6.96
C SER A 44 -0.03 -1.60 6.11
N PHE A 45 0.93 -1.87 5.24
CA PHE A 45 0.94 -3.05 4.40
C PHE A 45 2.33 -3.68 4.41
N LEU A 46 2.39 -5.01 4.54
CA LEU A 46 3.67 -5.74 4.57
C LEU A 46 4.69 -5.21 5.61
N GLY A 47 4.23 -4.56 6.68
CA GLY A 47 5.08 -3.93 7.69
C GLY A 47 5.60 -2.54 7.34
N VAL A 48 5.20 -1.97 6.20
CA VAL A 48 5.50 -0.60 5.76
C VAL A 48 4.27 0.28 5.92
N ASP A 49 4.44 1.45 6.51
CA ASP A 49 3.39 2.46 6.61
C ASP A 49 3.35 3.34 5.37
N ALA A 50 2.15 3.57 4.85
CA ALA A 50 1.87 4.58 3.84
C ALA A 50 0.76 5.53 4.30
N GLU A 51 1.00 6.81 4.11
CA GLU A 51 0.10 7.89 4.51
C GLU A 51 -0.15 8.81 3.31
N LEU A 52 -1.41 9.18 3.11
CA LEU A 52 -1.78 10.19 2.12
C LEU A 52 -1.59 11.57 2.73
N VAL A 53 -0.54 12.28 2.30
CA VAL A 53 -0.18 13.60 2.85
C VAL A 53 -0.91 14.72 2.11
N ALA A 54 -0.92 14.66 0.78
CA ALA A 54 -1.55 15.69 -0.04
C ALA A 54 -1.98 15.16 -1.40
N VAL A 55 -2.95 15.84 -2.00
CA VAL A 55 -3.38 15.61 -3.39
C VAL A 55 -3.47 16.96 -4.08
N ASN A 56 -2.58 17.20 -5.04
CA ASN A 56 -2.44 18.45 -5.77
C ASN A 56 -2.77 18.20 -7.25
N GLY A 57 -4.04 18.41 -7.62
CA GLY A 57 -4.51 18.12 -8.98
C GLY A 57 -4.32 16.65 -9.35
N ASN A 58 -3.34 16.37 -10.21
CA ASN A 58 -2.97 15.03 -10.67
C ASN A 58 -1.73 14.43 -9.98
N THR A 59 -1.15 15.13 -8.99
CA THR A 59 0.00 14.64 -8.24
C THR A 59 -0.42 14.29 -6.82
N VAL A 60 -0.05 13.11 -6.35
CA VAL A 60 -0.33 12.63 -5.00
C VAL A 60 0.97 12.59 -4.20
N THR A 61 0.99 13.28 -3.06
CA THR A 61 2.10 13.20 -2.11
C THR A 61 1.79 12.10 -1.10
N LEU A 62 2.59 11.05 -1.14
CA LEU A 62 2.51 9.91 -0.21
C LEU A 62 3.71 9.95 0.72
N LYS A 63 3.53 9.55 1.98
CA LYS A 63 4.62 9.28 2.90
C LYS A 63 4.71 7.78 3.13
N VAL A 64 5.79 7.16 2.66
CA VAL A 64 6.01 5.71 2.74
C VAL A 64 7.29 5.45 3.51
N ALA A 65 7.23 4.56 4.51
CA ALA A 65 8.35 4.28 5.42
C ALA A 65 8.96 5.55 6.06
N GLY A 66 8.16 6.61 6.23
CA GLY A 66 8.62 7.90 6.76
C GLY A 66 9.15 8.88 5.72
N GLN A 67 9.32 8.48 4.45
CA GLN A 67 9.80 9.33 3.35
C GLN A 67 8.65 9.85 2.49
N GLN A 68 8.65 11.14 2.15
CA GLN A 68 7.65 11.71 1.24
C GLN A 68 8.06 11.54 -0.22
N VAL A 69 7.11 11.12 -1.05
CA VAL A 69 7.27 10.91 -2.49
C VAL A 69 6.05 11.47 -3.21
N ASP A 70 6.30 12.25 -4.25
CA ASP A 70 5.27 12.77 -5.14
C ASP A 70 5.09 11.85 -6.34
N VAL A 71 3.88 11.34 -6.53
CA VAL A 71 3.55 10.38 -7.58
C VAL A 71 2.46 10.98 -8.49
N PRO A 72 2.79 11.32 -9.74
CA PRO A 72 1.79 11.70 -10.73
C PRO A 72 0.86 10.53 -11.07
N VAL A 73 -0.42 10.82 -11.36
CA VAL A 73 -1.37 9.81 -11.83
C VAL A 73 -0.87 9.17 -13.12
N GLY A 74 -0.89 7.83 -13.16
CA GLY A 74 -0.43 7.04 -14.31
C GLY A 74 1.09 6.80 -14.34
N GLU A 75 1.85 7.45 -13.46
CA GLU A 75 3.29 7.24 -13.32
C GLU A 75 3.62 6.30 -12.16
N THR A 76 4.85 5.77 -12.21
CA THR A 76 5.39 4.92 -11.16
C THR A 76 6.62 5.58 -10.56
N GLN A 77 6.65 5.69 -9.24
CA GLN A 77 7.78 6.24 -8.49
C GLN A 77 8.26 5.23 -7.44
N PRO A 78 9.58 5.04 -7.29
CA PRO A 78 10.13 4.16 -6.27
C PRO A 78 10.10 4.83 -4.88
N ALA A 79 9.75 4.07 -3.85
CA ALA A 79 9.81 4.46 -2.45
C ALA A 79 10.23 3.25 -1.60
N ASP A 80 11.38 3.34 -0.93
CA ASP A 80 11.88 2.29 -0.02
C ASP A 80 11.87 0.86 -0.61
N GLY A 81 12.23 0.70 -1.89
CA GLY A 81 12.24 -0.61 -2.57
C GLY A 81 10.86 -1.11 -3.04
N ILE A 82 9.84 -0.26 -2.94
CA ILE A 82 8.47 -0.49 -3.41
C ILE A 82 8.20 0.46 -4.57
N ASN A 83 7.56 -0.05 -5.63
CA ASN A 83 7.11 0.78 -6.73
C ASN A 83 5.68 1.24 -6.46
N LEU A 84 5.48 2.55 -6.33
CA LEU A 84 4.17 3.17 -6.13
C LEU A 84 3.64 3.69 -7.46
N THR A 85 2.44 3.27 -7.83
CA THR A 85 1.73 3.74 -9.02
C THR A 85 0.39 4.32 -8.60
N VAL A 86 0.14 5.60 -8.91
CA VAL A 86 -1.18 6.19 -8.68
C VAL A 86 -2.07 5.81 -9.86
N GLN A 87 -3.09 4.98 -9.60
CA GLN A 87 -3.99 4.50 -10.65
C GLN A 87 -5.14 5.46 -10.89
N GLU A 88 -5.71 6.00 -9.81
CA GLU A 88 -6.90 6.83 -9.89
C GLU A 88 -6.88 7.90 -8.80
N VAL A 89 -7.28 9.11 -9.16
CA VAL A 89 -7.54 10.20 -8.22
C VAL A 89 -8.94 10.74 -8.54
N THR A 90 -9.84 10.63 -7.57
CA THR A 90 -11.20 11.17 -7.64
C THR A 90 -11.41 12.21 -6.56
N GLN A 91 -12.59 12.84 -6.47
CA GLN A 91 -12.91 13.74 -5.36
C GLN A 91 -12.96 13.02 -4.00
N ASP A 92 -13.34 11.74 -3.99
CA ASP A 92 -13.62 11.00 -2.75
C ASP A 92 -12.49 10.05 -2.35
N LYS A 93 -11.74 9.50 -3.31
CA LYS A 93 -10.71 8.49 -3.07
C LYS A 93 -9.50 8.61 -3.98
N VAL A 94 -8.38 8.05 -3.53
CA VAL A 94 -7.14 7.85 -4.29
C VAL A 94 -6.79 6.38 -4.27
N VAL A 95 -6.57 5.78 -5.44
CA VAL A 95 -6.18 4.38 -5.58
C VAL A 95 -4.71 4.30 -5.97
N VAL A 96 -3.91 3.67 -5.12
CA VAL A 96 -2.47 3.49 -5.28
C VAL A 96 -2.17 2.00 -5.36
N LYS A 97 -1.33 1.60 -6.31
CA LYS A 97 -0.78 0.26 -6.38
C LYS A 97 0.66 0.30 -5.88
N ALA A 98 0.96 -0.49 -4.87
CA ALA A 98 2.28 -0.69 -4.30
C ALA A 98 2.79 -2.07 -4.69
N ALA A 99 3.73 -2.14 -5.64
CA ALA A 99 4.34 -3.39 -6.06
C ALA A 99 5.68 -3.56 -5.35
N THR A 100 5.82 -4.66 -4.60
CA THR A 100 7.11 -5.11 -4.11
C THR A 100 7.76 -5.89 -5.25
N GLY A 101 9.02 -5.59 -5.60
CA GLY A 101 9.69 -6.22 -6.76
C GLY A 101 9.80 -7.75 -6.72
N VAL A 102 9.33 -8.38 -5.64
CA VAL A 102 9.29 -9.83 -5.38
C VAL A 102 8.16 -10.59 -6.10
N GLY A 103 7.31 -9.92 -6.90
CA GLY A 103 6.28 -10.61 -7.70
C GLY A 103 6.09 -10.12 -9.13
N ALA A 104 7.02 -9.35 -9.69
CA ALA A 104 7.17 -9.32 -11.14
C ALA A 104 7.64 -10.72 -11.58
N PRO A 105 7.04 -11.36 -12.61
CA PRO A 105 7.62 -12.57 -13.16
C PRO A 105 9.04 -12.22 -13.59
N ASN A 106 10.02 -12.75 -12.86
CA ASN A 106 11.40 -12.77 -13.29
C ASN A 106 11.39 -13.42 -14.69
N PRO A 107 11.82 -12.75 -15.77
CA PRO A 107 12.08 -13.43 -17.02
C PRO A 107 13.30 -14.32 -16.77
N SER A 108 13.01 -15.56 -16.35
CA SER A 108 13.98 -16.64 -16.20
C SER A 108 14.51 -17.03 -17.58
#